data_AF-A0A4Q5H7C0-F1
#
_entry.id   AF-A0A4Q5H7C0-F1
#
_cell.length_a   1.000
_cell.length_b   1.000
_cell.length_c   1.000
_cell.angle_alpha   90.00
_cell.angle_beta   90.00
_cell.angle_gamma   90.00
#
_symmetry.space_group_name_H-M   'P 1'
#
loop_
_entity.id
_entity.type
_entity.pdbx_description
1 polymer ?
#
loop_
_entity_poly.entity_id
_entity_poly.type
_entity_poly.pdbx_seq_one_letter_code
_entity_poly.pdbx_strand_id
1 'polypeptide(L)'
;VNADSESAPYMYAITDTIGNLLYSKLDESLHFSPGNYPSFPSHHMGLFGDTMLVWNQYSDTIYRISEKGEETFAVWGKWSKRLTPAKVENEEYYQSMMIYTIIETTNYYLCIWRPYDIMKGRWNYCFYDKASGKLFNSEGITDDLWGLPLFFPYNYFVIDGREYLEAPYQPYELLDAWLSSDDPEIRKQADCIDEEGNNVLIRIRLKK
;
A
#
# COMPACT_ATOMS: atom_id res chain seq x y z
N VAL A 1 -13.27 36.88 -7.09
CA VAL A 1 -13.06 35.62 -6.35
C VAL A 1 -11.57 35.46 -6.26
N ASN A 2 -10.98 35.74 -5.10
CA ASN A 2 -9.53 35.64 -4.90
C ASN A 2 -9.15 34.16 -4.94
N ALA A 3 -8.35 33.77 -5.93
CA ALA A 3 -7.85 32.41 -6.12
C ALA A 3 -6.51 32.17 -5.40
N ASP A 4 -6.18 32.98 -4.39
CA ASP A 4 -4.88 32.98 -3.70
C ASP A 4 -5.02 32.78 -2.19
N SER A 5 -5.86 31.84 -1.75
CA SER A 5 -5.63 31.22 -0.44
C SER A 5 -5.03 29.86 -0.71
N GLU A 6 -3.74 29.69 -0.39
CA GLU A 6 -3.09 28.39 -0.23
C GLU A 6 -3.92 27.56 0.76
N SER A 7 -4.93 26.84 0.28
CA SER A 7 -5.69 25.94 1.12
C SER A 7 -4.75 24.79 1.44
N ALA A 8 -4.46 24.59 2.73
CA ALA A 8 -3.71 23.43 3.20
C ALA A 8 -4.29 22.15 2.57
N PRO A 9 -3.44 21.19 2.16
CA PRO A 9 -3.90 19.98 1.50
C PRO A 9 -4.79 19.16 2.44
N TYR A 10 -5.80 18.49 1.87
CA TYR A 10 -6.58 17.52 2.62
C TYR A 10 -5.71 16.29 2.94
N MET A 11 -5.70 15.89 4.20
CA MET A 11 -5.20 14.58 4.59
C MET A 11 -6.22 13.49 4.29
N TYR A 12 -7.50 13.77 4.58
CA TYR A 12 -8.64 12.97 4.14
C TYR A 12 -9.93 13.78 4.19
N ALA A 13 -10.94 13.26 3.49
CA ALA A 13 -12.31 13.75 3.51
C ALA A 13 -13.27 12.56 3.68
N ILE A 14 -14.35 12.80 4.41
CA ILE A 14 -15.48 11.88 4.57
C ILE A 14 -16.65 12.51 3.83
N THR A 15 -17.22 11.76 2.88
CA THR A 15 -18.39 12.20 2.13
C THR A 15 -19.58 11.29 2.39
N ASP A 16 -20.79 11.77 2.13
CA ASP A 16 -21.95 10.90 2.04
C ASP A 16 -21.93 10.08 0.73
N THR A 17 -22.96 9.23 0.54
CA THR A 17 -23.06 8.33 -0.62
C THR A 17 -23.26 9.04 -1.96
N ILE A 18 -23.59 10.34 -1.95
CA ILE A 18 -23.75 11.14 -3.18
C ILE A 18 -22.62 12.17 -3.35
N GLY A 19 -21.61 12.12 -2.49
CA GLY A 19 -20.39 12.92 -2.59
C GLY A 19 -20.43 14.26 -1.86
N ASN A 20 -21.42 14.52 -1.00
CA ASN A 20 -21.39 15.74 -0.17
C ASN A 20 -20.34 15.59 0.94
N LEU A 21 -19.54 16.62 1.15
CA LEU A 21 -18.54 16.65 2.21
C LEU A 21 -19.22 16.69 3.59
N LEU A 22 -18.97 15.67 4.41
CA LEU A 22 -19.44 15.58 5.81
C LEU A 22 -18.36 16.08 6.78
N TYR A 23 -17.10 15.71 6.51
CA TYR A 23 -15.96 16.08 7.32
C TYR A 23 -14.69 16.11 6.48
N SER A 24 -13.72 16.94 6.85
CA SER A 24 -12.39 16.93 6.26
C SER A 24 -11.33 17.25 7.30
N LYS A 25 -10.19 16.57 7.18
CA LYS A 25 -8.97 16.94 7.90
C LYS A 25 -7.98 17.56 6.93
N LEU A 26 -7.54 18.78 7.25
CA LEU A 26 -6.45 19.45 6.55
C LEU A 26 -5.12 19.11 7.24
N ASP A 27 -4.06 19.04 6.47
CA ASP A 27 -2.70 19.00 7.00
C ASP A 27 -2.11 20.42 6.97
N GLU A 28 -2.34 21.18 8.04
CA GLU A 28 -1.89 22.56 8.18
C GLU A 28 -0.36 22.70 8.23
N SER A 29 0.37 21.59 8.40
CA SER A 29 1.84 21.60 8.39
C SER A 29 2.42 21.60 6.97
N LEU A 30 1.60 21.32 5.96
CA LEU A 30 2.01 21.19 4.58
C LEU A 30 1.66 22.45 3.78
N HIS A 31 2.71 23.13 3.34
CA HIS A 31 2.60 24.26 2.44
C HIS A 31 3.27 23.91 1.11
N PHE A 32 2.43 23.83 0.07
CA PHE A 32 2.89 23.61 -1.30
C PHE A 32 2.95 24.96 -2.02
N SER A 33 4.14 25.36 -2.46
CA SER A 33 4.29 26.45 -3.43
C SER A 33 3.59 26.09 -4.76
N PRO A 34 3.21 27.06 -5.61
CA PRO A 34 2.72 26.71 -6.95
C PRO A 34 3.75 25.91 -7.74
N GLY A 35 3.37 24.75 -8.31
CA GLY A 35 4.30 23.89 -9.07
C GLY A 35 3.80 22.47 -9.30
N ASN A 36 4.64 21.66 -9.98
CA ASN A 36 4.39 20.23 -10.18
C ASN A 36 4.91 19.44 -8.98
N TYR A 37 4.02 18.74 -8.31
CA TYR A 37 4.35 17.84 -7.21
C TYR A 37 4.32 16.39 -7.66
N PRO A 38 5.25 15.56 -7.18
CA PRO A 38 5.18 14.13 -7.43
C PRO A 38 3.92 13.56 -6.78
N SER A 39 3.03 13.05 -7.62
CA SER A 39 1.93 12.20 -7.17
C SER A 39 2.41 10.75 -7.21
N PHE A 40 2.31 10.08 -6.07
CA PHE A 40 2.64 8.67 -5.97
C PHE A 40 1.35 7.88 -5.80
N PRO A 41 1.02 6.95 -6.71
CA PRO A 41 -0.17 6.14 -6.56
C PRO A 41 -0.01 5.21 -5.34
N SER A 42 -0.90 5.37 -4.38
CA SER A 42 -1.04 4.49 -3.22
C SER A 42 -2.44 3.87 -3.20
N HIS A 43 -2.50 2.57 -2.95
CA HIS A 43 -3.73 1.85 -2.73
C HIS A 43 -4.09 1.92 -1.25
N HIS A 44 -5.12 2.71 -0.93
CA HIS A 44 -5.64 2.85 0.42
C HIS A 44 -6.53 1.65 0.78
N MET A 45 -5.92 0.54 1.15
CA MET A 45 -6.62 -0.67 1.56
C MET A 45 -6.58 -0.85 3.07
N GLY A 46 -7.20 0.08 3.78
CA GLY A 46 -7.18 0.13 5.24
C GLY A 46 -8.43 -0.40 5.92
N LEU A 47 -9.36 -1.07 5.23
CA LEU A 47 -10.65 -1.47 5.79
C LEU A 47 -10.52 -2.71 6.68
N PHE A 48 -10.63 -2.53 8.00
CA PHE A 48 -10.77 -3.63 8.97
C PHE A 48 -12.01 -3.35 9.84
N GLY A 49 -13.06 -4.14 9.62
CA GLY A 49 -14.36 -3.92 10.25
C GLY A 49 -15.00 -2.61 9.78
N ASP A 50 -15.36 -1.74 10.73
CA ASP A 50 -15.96 -0.42 10.53
C ASP A 50 -14.93 0.72 10.47
N THR A 51 -13.63 0.39 10.33
CA THR A 51 -12.54 1.36 10.39
C THR A 51 -11.67 1.35 9.15
N MET A 52 -11.08 2.50 8.83
CA MET A 52 -10.15 2.69 7.72
C MET A 52 -8.84 3.30 8.20
N LEU A 53 -7.70 2.71 7.81
CA LEU A 53 -6.39 3.34 7.95
C LEU A 53 -6.17 4.38 6.85
N VAL A 54 -5.69 5.56 7.24
CA VAL A 54 -5.38 6.69 6.36
C VAL A 54 -3.96 7.19 6.63
N TRP A 55 -3.23 7.42 5.55
CA TRP A 55 -1.87 7.94 5.55
C TRP A 55 -1.64 8.79 4.31
N ASN A 56 -0.58 9.60 4.33
CA ASN A 56 -0.02 10.20 3.13
C ASN A 56 1.51 10.19 3.24
N GLN A 57 2.21 10.50 2.15
CA GLN A 57 3.68 10.50 2.08
C GLN A 57 4.36 11.70 2.77
N TYR A 58 3.58 12.68 3.22
CA TYR A 58 4.06 13.93 3.80
C TYR A 58 3.93 13.96 5.33
N SER A 59 3.09 13.10 5.89
CA SER A 59 2.81 12.97 7.31
C SER A 59 3.50 11.73 7.86
N ASP A 60 4.13 11.85 9.04
CA ASP A 60 4.67 10.70 9.73
C ASP A 60 3.63 9.92 10.53
N THR A 61 2.36 10.35 10.48
CA THR A 61 1.27 9.78 11.26
C THR A 61 0.29 9.02 10.37
N ILE A 62 -0.04 7.80 10.80
CA ILE A 62 -1.13 6.99 10.26
C ILE A 62 -2.31 7.16 11.20
N TYR A 63 -3.46 7.48 10.63
CA TYR A 63 -4.72 7.65 11.34
C TYR A 63 -5.62 6.44 11.11
N ARG A 64 -6.44 6.11 12.11
CA ARG A 64 -7.59 5.24 11.92
C ARG A 64 -8.86 6.08 12.03
N ILE A 65 -9.75 5.89 11.08
CA ILE A 65 -11.00 6.63 10.94
C ILE A 65 -12.16 5.66 11.02
N SER A 66 -13.20 6.05 11.74
CA SER A 66 -14.49 5.37 11.79
C SER A 66 -15.61 6.41 11.86
N GLU A 67 -16.87 5.98 11.83
CA GLU A 67 -18.02 6.87 12.11
C GLU A 67 -17.95 7.51 13.50
N LYS A 68 -17.24 6.89 14.46
CA LYS A 68 -17.10 7.38 15.84
C LYS A 68 -16.03 8.47 15.99
N GLY A 69 -15.21 8.68 14.96
CA GLY A 69 -14.15 9.69 14.95
C GLY A 69 -12.80 9.16 14.46
N GLU A 70 -11.78 9.97 14.71
CA GLU A 70 -10.39 9.72 14.33
C GLU A 70 -9.56 9.32 15.56
N GLU A 71 -8.64 8.37 15.38
CA GLU A 71 -7.55 8.11 16.31
C GLU A 71 -6.19 8.12 15.61
N THR A 72 -5.16 8.60 16.31
CA THR A 72 -3.77 8.37 15.90
C THR A 72 -3.44 6.90 16.11
N PHE A 73 -3.20 6.19 15.01
CA PHE A 73 -3.00 4.75 15.02
C PHE A 73 -1.52 4.38 15.19
N ALA A 74 -0.66 4.97 14.36
CA ALA A 74 0.78 4.70 14.38
C ALA A 74 1.59 5.87 13.84
N VAL A 75 2.89 5.89 14.13
CA VAL A 75 3.84 6.85 13.57
C VAL A 75 5.02 6.14 12.94
N TRP A 76 5.53 6.68 11.83
CA TRP A 76 6.74 6.17 11.20
C TRP A 76 7.95 6.42 12.11
N GLY A 77 8.78 5.40 12.27
CA GLY A 77 10.03 5.51 13.03
C GLY A 77 10.96 6.60 12.49
N LYS A 78 11.86 7.10 13.33
CA LYS A 78 12.79 8.17 12.94
C LYS A 78 13.69 7.72 11.78
N TRP A 79 13.47 8.33 10.62
CA TRP A 79 14.33 8.24 9.45
C TRP A 79 14.22 9.54 8.65
N SER A 80 15.35 10.07 8.17
CA SER A 80 15.43 11.36 7.50
C SER A 80 14.73 11.39 6.14
N LYS A 81 14.53 10.22 5.53
CA LYS A 81 13.83 10.06 4.25
C LYS A 81 12.45 9.39 4.40
N ARG A 82 11.87 9.35 5.61
CA ARG A 82 10.54 8.75 5.78
C ARG A 82 9.40 9.58 5.19
N LEU A 83 9.61 10.89 5.01
CA LEU A 83 8.63 11.82 4.45
C LEU A 83 9.12 12.39 3.14
N THR A 84 8.18 12.59 2.21
CA THR A 84 8.39 13.44 1.04
C THR A 84 8.53 14.89 1.52
N PRO A 85 9.57 15.62 1.09
CA PRO A 85 9.71 17.05 1.41
C PRO A 85 8.51 17.86 0.89
N ALA A 86 8.01 18.80 1.71
CA ALA A 86 6.93 19.70 1.29
C ALA A 86 7.34 20.62 0.12
N LYS A 87 8.64 20.97 0.05
CA LYS A 87 9.22 21.73 -1.05
C LYS A 87 10.19 20.86 -1.85
N VAL A 88 9.86 20.64 -3.11
CA VAL A 88 10.70 19.89 -4.05
C VAL A 88 11.70 20.87 -4.67
N GLU A 89 12.81 21.12 -3.98
CA GLU A 89 13.90 21.96 -4.51
C GLU A 89 14.88 21.17 -5.38
N ASN A 90 14.91 19.85 -5.21
CA ASN A 90 15.79 18.92 -5.90
C ASN A 90 15.15 17.54 -6.01
N GLU A 91 15.83 16.61 -6.68
CA GLU A 91 15.36 15.23 -6.89
C GLU A 91 15.45 14.34 -5.63
N GLU A 92 15.79 14.87 -4.45
CA GLU A 92 15.95 14.06 -3.23
C GLU A 92 14.65 13.42 -2.74
N TYR A 93 13.49 13.95 -3.14
CA TYR A 93 12.19 13.34 -2.83
C TYR A 93 12.08 11.91 -3.36
N TYR A 94 12.85 11.56 -4.40
CA TYR A 94 12.90 10.20 -4.89
C TYR A 94 13.58 9.21 -3.93
N GLN A 95 14.27 9.69 -2.91
CA GLN A 95 14.84 8.84 -1.87
C GLN A 95 13.85 8.64 -0.71
N SER A 96 12.72 9.37 -0.71
CA SER A 96 11.72 9.28 0.32
C SER A 96 10.89 8.01 0.22
N MET A 97 10.35 7.58 1.37
CA MET A 97 9.44 6.44 1.45
C MET A 97 8.17 6.70 0.66
N MET A 98 7.88 5.81 -0.29
CA MET A 98 6.58 5.70 -0.94
C MET A 98 5.86 4.48 -0.41
N ILE A 99 4.70 4.69 0.19
CA ILE A 99 3.84 3.62 0.66
C ILE A 99 2.90 3.24 -0.48
N TYR A 100 2.95 1.99 -0.93
CA TYR A 100 1.94 1.46 -1.83
C TYR A 100 0.65 1.17 -1.08
N THR A 101 0.74 0.41 0.01
CA THR A 101 -0.44 0.05 0.82
C THR A 101 -0.08 -0.28 2.26
N ILE A 102 -1.05 -0.12 3.14
CA ILE A 102 -1.04 -0.62 4.52
C ILE A 102 -2.30 -1.45 4.70
N ILE A 103 -2.15 -2.74 5.01
CA ILE A 103 -3.25 -3.67 5.24
C ILE A 103 -3.25 -4.08 6.70
N GLU A 104 -4.40 -3.91 7.34
CA GLU A 104 -4.67 -4.45 8.65
C GLU A 104 -5.35 -5.81 8.53
N THR A 105 -4.75 -6.84 9.12
CA THR A 105 -5.35 -8.17 9.27
C THR A 105 -5.62 -8.46 10.75
N THR A 106 -6.16 -9.62 11.08
CA THR A 106 -6.36 -10.06 12.47
C THR A 106 -5.02 -10.21 13.20
N ASN A 107 -4.02 -10.83 12.55
CA ASN A 107 -2.74 -11.17 13.19
C ASN A 107 -1.59 -10.22 12.82
N TYR A 108 -1.68 -9.50 11.70
CA TYR A 108 -0.57 -8.71 11.17
C TYR A 108 -1.00 -7.30 10.74
N TYR A 109 -0.05 -6.39 10.70
CA TYR A 109 -0.09 -5.25 9.77
C TYR A 109 0.93 -5.50 8.67
N LEU A 110 0.54 -5.31 7.41
CA LEU A 110 1.43 -5.35 6.25
C LEU A 110 1.57 -3.95 5.67
N CYS A 111 2.79 -3.45 5.56
CA CYS A 111 3.12 -2.23 4.83
C CYS A 111 4.01 -2.60 3.63
N ILE A 112 3.59 -2.21 2.42
CA ILE A 112 4.40 -2.35 1.21
C ILE A 112 4.91 -0.98 0.80
N TRP A 113 6.23 -0.82 0.72
CA TRP A 113 6.85 0.48 0.49
C TRP A 113 8.16 0.39 -0.28
N ARG A 114 8.61 1.49 -0.88
CA ARG A 114 9.93 1.60 -1.50
C ARG A 114 10.47 3.03 -1.48
N PRO A 115 11.80 3.26 -1.57
CA PRO A 115 12.34 4.51 -2.09
C PRO A 115 12.18 4.54 -3.63
N TYR A 116 11.80 5.68 -4.21
CA TYR A 116 11.53 5.78 -5.66
C TYR A 116 12.76 5.53 -6.55
N ASP A 117 13.92 6.13 -6.26
CA ASP A 117 15.09 6.11 -7.17
C ASP A 117 16.19 5.13 -6.77
N ILE A 118 16.31 4.77 -5.49
CA ILE A 118 17.34 3.82 -5.03
C ILE A 118 17.00 2.37 -5.44
N MET A 119 15.72 2.07 -5.64
CA MET A 119 15.23 0.71 -5.89
C MET A 119 14.14 0.67 -6.97
N LYS A 120 14.46 1.13 -8.19
CA LYS A 120 13.56 0.97 -9.34
C LYS A 120 13.27 -0.52 -9.54
N GLY A 121 12.06 -0.93 -9.14
CA GLY A 121 11.57 -2.31 -9.26
C GLY A 121 11.59 -3.16 -7.98
N ARG A 122 12.21 -2.73 -6.87
CA ARG A 122 12.17 -3.50 -5.60
C ARG A 122 11.24 -2.86 -4.59
N TRP A 123 10.34 -3.67 -4.05
CA TRP A 123 9.40 -3.30 -3.01
C TRP A 123 9.73 -4.02 -1.73
N ASN A 124 9.69 -3.27 -0.62
CA ASN A 124 9.86 -3.82 0.71
C ASN A 124 8.51 -4.21 1.27
N TYR A 125 8.48 -5.36 1.93
CA TYR A 125 7.33 -5.87 2.65
C TYR A 125 7.68 -5.84 4.13
N CYS A 126 6.92 -5.06 4.89
CA CYS A 126 7.07 -4.91 6.32
C CYS A 126 5.85 -5.53 7.01
N PHE A 127 6.08 -6.58 7.78
CA PHE A 127 5.06 -7.23 8.59
C PHE A 127 5.26 -6.88 10.05
N TYR A 128 4.21 -6.40 10.71
CA TYR A 128 4.16 -6.28 12.16
C TYR A 128 3.25 -7.38 12.70
N ASP A 129 3.81 -8.33 13.45
CA ASP A 129 3.04 -9.35 14.15
C ASP A 129 2.44 -8.76 15.43
N LYS A 130 1.11 -8.71 15.49
CA LYS A 130 0.37 -8.13 16.61
C LYS A 130 0.54 -8.92 17.90
N ALA A 131 0.77 -10.24 17.82
CA ALA A 131 0.89 -11.09 19.00
C ALA A 131 2.26 -10.95 19.67
N SER A 132 3.33 -10.95 18.88
CA SER A 132 4.70 -10.79 19.41
C SER A 132 5.17 -9.34 19.52
N GLY A 133 4.48 -8.41 18.88
CA GLY A 133 4.88 -7.01 18.79
C GLY A 133 6.15 -6.79 17.96
N LYS A 134 6.52 -7.76 17.11
CA LYS A 134 7.75 -7.73 16.33
C LYS A 134 7.50 -7.29 14.89
N LEU A 135 8.49 -6.55 14.37
CA LEU A 135 8.52 -6.11 12.99
C LEU A 135 9.51 -6.96 12.20
N PHE A 136 9.07 -7.42 11.04
CA PHE A 136 9.84 -8.21 10.09
C PHE A 136 9.87 -7.46 8.75
N ASN A 137 11.07 -7.10 8.30
CA ASN A 137 11.26 -6.51 6.98
C ASN A 137 11.81 -7.57 6.03
N SER A 138 11.33 -7.55 4.79
CA SER A 138 11.86 -8.37 3.73
C SER A 138 11.93 -7.58 2.42
N GLU A 139 13.04 -7.75 1.69
CA GLU A 139 13.18 -7.30 0.30
C GLU A 139 12.39 -8.26 -0.61
N GLY A 140 11.07 -8.10 -0.65
CA GLY A 140 10.15 -9.05 -1.30
C GLY A 140 9.55 -10.08 -0.33
N ILE A 141 8.77 -11.03 -0.83
CA ILE A 141 8.36 -12.21 -0.05
C ILE A 141 9.42 -13.29 -0.32
N THR A 142 10.04 -13.84 0.73
CA THR A 142 11.22 -14.71 0.61
C THR A 142 10.94 -16.09 0.03
N ASP A 143 9.70 -16.56 0.15
CA ASP A 143 9.23 -17.69 -0.65
C ASP A 143 8.84 -17.14 -2.00
N ASP A 144 9.30 -17.77 -3.08
CA ASP A 144 8.92 -17.46 -4.48
C ASP A 144 7.41 -17.52 -4.73
N LEU A 145 6.59 -17.82 -3.70
CA LEU A 145 5.14 -17.91 -3.74
C LEU A 145 4.64 -18.74 -4.93
N TRP A 146 5.38 -19.79 -5.30
CA TRP A 146 5.18 -20.56 -6.53
C TRP A 146 5.46 -19.80 -7.84
N GLY A 147 6.55 -19.05 -7.90
CA GLY A 147 7.00 -18.31 -9.08
C GLY A 147 6.17 -17.07 -9.39
N LEU A 148 5.47 -16.52 -8.39
CA LEU A 148 4.61 -15.36 -8.65
C LEU A 148 5.45 -14.11 -8.89
N PRO A 149 5.06 -13.25 -9.85
CA PRO A 149 5.58 -11.89 -9.89
C PRO A 149 5.17 -11.14 -8.61
N LEU A 150 5.79 -9.97 -8.37
CA LEU A 150 5.59 -9.14 -7.17
C LEU A 150 4.12 -9.11 -6.71
N PHE A 151 3.87 -9.54 -5.46
CA PHE A 151 2.53 -9.67 -4.91
C PHE A 151 2.05 -8.37 -4.26
N PHE A 152 1.18 -7.65 -4.97
CA PHE A 152 0.46 -6.50 -4.43
C PHE A 152 -0.98 -6.88 -4.07
N PRO A 153 -1.26 -7.18 -2.80
CA PRO A 153 -2.62 -7.50 -2.37
C PRO A 153 -3.56 -6.33 -2.65
N TYR A 154 -4.72 -6.66 -3.20
CA TYR A 154 -5.87 -5.79 -3.47
C TYR A 154 -7.05 -6.04 -2.53
N ASN A 155 -7.15 -7.24 -1.94
CA ASN A 155 -8.20 -7.58 -0.98
C ASN A 155 -7.63 -8.34 0.23
N TYR A 156 -8.32 -8.18 1.36
CA TYR A 156 -8.19 -9.01 2.55
C TYR A 156 -9.57 -9.55 2.94
N PHE A 157 -9.65 -10.83 3.27
CA PHE A 157 -10.89 -11.44 3.76
C PHE A 157 -10.61 -12.66 4.64
N VAL A 158 -11.65 -13.06 5.37
CA VAL A 158 -11.64 -14.23 6.25
C VAL A 158 -12.67 -15.24 5.75
N ILE A 159 -12.24 -16.47 5.48
CA ILE A 159 -13.12 -17.59 5.11
C ILE A 159 -12.87 -18.71 6.13
N ASP A 160 -13.93 -19.18 6.79
CA ASP A 160 -13.87 -20.26 7.79
C ASP A 160 -12.77 -20.07 8.85
N GLY A 161 -12.61 -18.83 9.33
CA GLY A 161 -11.61 -18.47 10.34
C GLY A 161 -10.16 -18.44 9.82
N ARG A 162 -9.94 -18.50 8.50
CA ARG A 162 -8.64 -18.39 7.86
C ARG A 162 -8.54 -17.07 7.11
N GLU A 163 -7.40 -16.41 7.26
CA GLU A 163 -7.10 -15.13 6.64
C GLU A 163 -6.44 -15.30 5.28
N TYR A 164 -6.82 -14.45 4.34
CA TYR A 164 -6.31 -14.47 2.99
C TYR A 164 -6.02 -13.06 2.49
N LEU A 165 -4.96 -12.95 1.70
CA LEU A 165 -4.68 -11.82 0.84
C LEU A 165 -4.92 -12.25 -0.61
N GLU A 166 -5.36 -11.32 -1.43
CA GLU A 166 -5.68 -11.61 -2.83
C GLU A 166 -5.22 -10.50 -3.75
N ALA A 167 -4.64 -10.88 -4.89
CA ALA A 167 -4.15 -9.97 -5.90
C ALA A 167 -4.58 -10.46 -7.29
N PRO A 168 -5.10 -9.57 -8.17
CA PRO A 168 -5.31 -9.88 -9.56
C PRO A 168 -3.99 -9.78 -10.32
N TYR A 169 -3.80 -10.69 -11.28
CA TYR A 169 -2.70 -10.64 -12.24
C TYR A 169 -3.24 -10.71 -13.65
N GLN A 170 -2.58 -10.04 -14.59
CA GLN A 170 -2.84 -10.29 -16.01
C GLN A 170 -2.30 -11.68 -16.36
N PRO A 171 -2.98 -12.46 -17.23
CA PRO A 171 -2.51 -13.79 -17.62
C PRO A 171 -1.08 -13.79 -18.15
N TYR A 172 -0.72 -12.83 -19.01
CA TYR A 172 0.63 -12.74 -19.57
C TYR A 172 1.71 -12.52 -18.51
N GLU A 173 1.44 -11.77 -17.44
CA GLU A 173 2.41 -11.54 -16.35
C GLU A 173 2.74 -12.84 -15.60
N LEU A 174 1.73 -13.70 -15.40
CA LEU A 174 1.91 -15.01 -14.78
C LEU A 174 2.63 -15.97 -15.73
N LEU A 175 2.26 -15.98 -17.01
CA LEU A 175 2.91 -16.83 -18.01
C LEU A 175 4.40 -16.50 -18.13
N ASP A 176 4.77 -15.22 -18.25
CA ASP A 176 6.17 -14.79 -18.30
C ASP A 176 6.95 -15.25 -17.06
N ALA A 177 6.39 -15.08 -15.86
CA ALA A 177 7.02 -15.47 -14.61
C ALA A 177 7.17 -17.00 -14.48
N TRP A 178 6.10 -17.75 -14.78
CA TRP A 178 6.10 -19.20 -14.61
C TRP A 178 6.92 -19.93 -15.66
N LEU A 179 6.85 -19.52 -16.94
CA LEU A 179 7.62 -20.15 -18.02
C LEU A 179 9.13 -19.89 -17.88
N SER A 180 9.52 -18.77 -17.26
CA SER A 180 10.93 -18.45 -16.99
C SER A 180 11.50 -19.09 -15.72
N SER A 181 10.66 -19.77 -14.93
CA SER A 181 11.10 -20.45 -13.70
C SER A 181 11.95 -21.69 -14.01
N ASP A 182 13.00 -21.91 -13.21
CA ASP A 182 13.81 -23.13 -13.26
C ASP A 182 13.08 -24.35 -12.66
N ASP A 183 12.02 -24.15 -11.87
CA ASP A 183 11.22 -25.23 -11.27
C ASP A 183 10.21 -25.82 -12.29
N PRO A 184 10.31 -27.12 -12.64
CA PRO A 184 9.36 -27.77 -13.55
C PRO A 184 7.90 -27.73 -13.09
N GLU A 185 7.65 -27.77 -11.78
CA GLU A 185 6.28 -27.73 -11.24
C GLU A 185 5.70 -26.32 -11.36
N ILE A 186 6.51 -25.27 -11.22
CA ILE A 186 6.09 -23.90 -11.52
C ILE A 186 5.78 -23.75 -13.01
N ARG A 187 6.68 -24.19 -13.90
CA ARG A 187 6.46 -24.09 -15.35
C ARG A 187 5.16 -24.76 -15.79
N LYS A 188 4.83 -25.91 -15.21
CA LYS A 188 3.60 -26.66 -15.53
C LYS A 188 2.32 -25.89 -15.19
N GLN A 189 2.36 -24.92 -14.27
CA GLN A 189 1.20 -24.08 -13.97
C GLN A 189 0.80 -23.20 -15.16
N ALA A 190 1.75 -22.84 -16.02
CA ALA A 190 1.48 -22.05 -17.23
C ALA A 190 0.49 -22.74 -18.18
N ASP A 191 0.47 -24.09 -18.21
CA ASP A 191 -0.48 -24.87 -19.04
C ASP A 191 -1.95 -24.66 -18.64
N CYS A 192 -2.21 -24.12 -17.44
CA CYS A 192 -3.55 -23.91 -16.90
C CYS A 192 -4.08 -22.47 -17.12
N ILE A 193 -3.29 -21.59 -17.75
CA ILE A 193 -3.63 -20.19 -17.96
C ILE A 193 -4.02 -19.96 -19.42
N ASP A 194 -5.17 -19.33 -19.62
CA ASP A 194 -5.57 -18.79 -20.91
C ASP A 194 -4.95 -17.39 -21.09
N GLU A 195 -4.02 -17.25 -22.03
CA GLU A 195 -3.27 -16.01 -22.27
C GLU A 195 -4.19 -14.82 -22.62
N GLU A 196 -5.27 -15.07 -23.36
CA GLU A 196 -6.27 -14.05 -23.74
C GLU A 196 -7.42 -13.97 -22.72
N GLY A 197 -7.32 -14.71 -21.62
CA GLY A 197 -8.32 -14.79 -20.57
C GLY A 197 -8.45 -13.53 -19.73
N ASN A 198 -9.44 -13.54 -18.82
CA ASN A 198 -9.57 -12.49 -17.81
C ASN A 198 -8.44 -12.57 -16.77
N ASN A 199 -8.29 -11.51 -15.97
CA ASN A 199 -7.36 -11.49 -14.84
C ASN A 199 -7.51 -12.75 -13.97
N VAL A 200 -6.35 -13.31 -13.61
CA VAL A 200 -6.27 -14.46 -12.73
C VAL A 200 -6.13 -13.96 -11.31
N LEU A 201 -7.01 -14.44 -10.44
CA LEU A 201 -7.07 -14.00 -9.06
C LEU A 201 -6.26 -14.96 -8.20
N ILE A 202 -5.14 -14.49 -7.67
CA ILE A 202 -4.26 -15.29 -6.82
C ILE A 202 -4.57 -15.00 -5.36
N ARG A 203 -4.79 -16.06 -4.60
CA ARG A 203 -5.16 -16.01 -3.18
C ARG A 203 -4.11 -16.67 -2.32
N ILE A 204 -3.51 -15.89 -1.44
CA ILE A 204 -2.47 -16.35 -0.51
C ILE A 204 -3.08 -16.45 0.88
N ARG A 205 -2.99 -17.64 1.47
CA ARG A 205 -3.40 -17.86 2.86
C ARG A 205 -2.33 -17.31 3.80
N LEU A 206 -2.72 -16.46 4.74
CA LEU A 206 -1.86 -16.05 5.84
C LEU A 206 -1.79 -17.17 6.87
N LYS A 207 -0.57 -17.58 7.22
CA LYS A 207 -0.32 -18.47 8.35
C LYS A 207 -0.31 -17.66 9.63
N LYS A 208 -0.66 -18.30 10.73
CA LYS A 208 -0.52 -17.76 12.08
C LYS A 208 0.86 -18.11 12.63
#